data_AF-A0A535C0P3-F1
#
_entry.id   AF-A0A535C0P3-F1
#
_cell.length_a   1.000
_cell.length_b   1.000
_cell.length_c   1.000
_cell.angle_alpha   90.00
_cell.angle_beta   90.00
_cell.angle_gamma   90.00
#
_symmetry.space_group_name_H-M   'P 1'
#
loop_
_entity.id
_entity.type
_entity.pdbx_description
1 polymer ?
#
loop_
_entity_poly.entity_id
_entity_poly.type
_entity_poly.pdbx_seq_one_letter_code
_entity_poly.pdbx_strand_id
1 'polypeptide(L)'
;MRLRSAKDYYKMPALLDGYPNVRATFNLVPSLLAQIEDYGKEESVDLFLNLSKRAAGDLSAEERDFVLRWMRESPRALRVQQSPRYLELASRSPDAQYTTADIRDLQVWFNLAWCDPVWVENDRRLAELKRKDRDFNEEDKGILFEAQLERIRSVIPKYRELADRGQAELTFSPYYHPILPLICHVDSARSAN
;
A
#
# COMPACT_ATOMS: atom_id res chain seq x y z
N MET A 1 -0.16 -7.21 -0.48
CA MET A 1 0.86 -6.84 0.53
C MET A 1 1.13 -5.33 0.53
N ARG A 2 1.50 -4.72 -0.61
CA ARG A 2 1.71 -3.26 -0.78
C ARG A 2 0.64 -2.35 -0.18
N LEU A 3 -0.64 -2.58 -0.50
CA LEU A 3 -1.75 -1.74 0.00
C LEU A 3 -1.89 -1.79 1.53
N ARG A 4 -1.51 -2.91 2.15
CA ARG A 4 -1.46 -3.06 3.61
C ARG A 4 -0.20 -2.42 4.17
N SER A 5 0.92 -2.49 3.45
CA SER A 5 2.18 -1.87 3.87
C SER A 5 2.15 -0.34 3.87
N ALA A 6 1.62 0.27 2.82
CA ALA A 6 1.48 1.73 2.74
C ALA A 6 0.50 2.28 3.80
N LYS A 7 -0.49 1.47 4.21
CA LYS A 7 -1.53 1.86 5.14
C LYS A 7 -1.14 1.64 6.61
N ASP A 8 -0.72 0.43 6.97
CA ASP A 8 -0.66 0.01 8.37
C ASP A 8 0.76 0.08 8.97
N TYR A 9 1.82 -0.22 8.20
CA TYR A 9 3.17 -0.36 8.77
C TYR A 9 3.85 0.97 9.11
N TYR A 10 3.54 2.06 8.42
CA TYR A 10 4.00 3.38 8.85
C TYR A 10 3.14 3.96 9.97
N LYS A 11 1.82 3.78 9.89
CA LYS A 11 0.88 4.43 10.80
C LYS A 11 1.09 3.99 12.25
N MET A 12 1.27 2.68 12.46
CA MET A 12 1.43 2.10 13.80
C MET A 12 2.56 2.74 14.62
N PRO A 13 3.80 2.83 14.13
CA PRO A 13 4.86 3.51 14.86
C PRO A 13 4.62 5.03 14.94
N ALA A 14 4.11 5.67 13.88
CA ALA A 14 3.88 7.12 13.86
C ALA A 14 2.86 7.60 14.90
N LEU A 15 1.92 6.76 15.35
CA LEU A 15 1.01 7.11 16.43
C LEU A 15 1.75 7.50 17.73
N LEU A 16 2.92 6.92 18.00
CA LEU A 16 3.70 7.22 19.20
C LEU A 16 4.24 8.66 19.24
N ASP A 17 4.27 9.38 18.11
CA ASP A 17 4.63 10.80 18.08
C ASP A 17 3.62 11.68 18.85
N GLY A 18 2.34 11.32 18.83
CA GLY A 18 1.29 12.02 19.58
C GLY A 18 1.25 11.68 21.07
N TYR A 19 1.99 10.64 21.50
CA TYR A 19 1.93 10.10 22.86
C TYR A 19 3.34 9.83 23.41
N PRO A 20 4.15 10.88 23.68
CA PRO A 20 5.58 10.74 23.99
C PRO A 20 5.90 9.90 25.24
N ASN A 21 4.94 9.76 26.15
CA ASN A 21 5.09 8.96 27.38
C ASN A 21 4.72 7.48 27.20
N VAL A 22 4.06 7.12 26.09
CA VAL A 22 3.68 5.73 25.80
C VAL A 22 4.88 5.02 25.20
N ARG A 23 5.21 3.85 25.75
CA ARG A 23 6.22 2.92 25.21
C ARG A 23 5.53 1.69 24.64
N ALA A 24 6.07 1.15 23.56
CA ALA A 24 5.52 -0.06 22.95
C ALA A 24 6.65 -1.02 22.51
N THR A 25 6.34 -2.31 22.48
CA THR A 25 7.22 -3.32 21.91
C THR A 25 6.66 -3.73 20.55
N PHE A 26 7.48 -3.67 19.51
CA PHE A 26 7.12 -4.10 18.17
C PHE A 26 7.92 -5.33 17.77
N ASN A 27 7.22 -6.38 17.36
CA ASN A 27 7.84 -7.54 16.74
C ASN A 27 7.82 -7.38 15.22
N LEU A 28 9.00 -7.32 14.60
CA LEU A 28 9.19 -7.18 13.16
C LEU A 28 9.63 -8.52 12.55
N VAL A 29 9.04 -8.86 11.41
CA VAL A 29 9.37 -10.10 10.68
C VAL A 29 10.40 -9.76 9.61
N PRO A 30 11.57 -10.42 9.55
CA PRO A 30 12.61 -10.10 8.58
C PRO A 30 12.15 -10.20 7.11
N SER A 31 11.29 -11.16 6.78
CA SER A 31 10.70 -11.26 5.43
C SER A 31 9.83 -10.07 5.05
N LEU A 32 9.10 -9.48 6.02
CA LEU A 32 8.36 -8.24 5.81
C LEU A 32 9.30 -7.06 5.55
N LEU A 33 10.44 -6.98 6.26
CA LEU A 33 11.44 -5.94 6.05
C LEU A 33 12.11 -6.07 4.68
N ALA A 34 12.51 -7.29 4.29
CA ALA A 34 13.05 -7.56 2.96
C ALA A 34 12.04 -7.18 1.86
N GLN A 35 10.76 -7.51 2.03
CA GLN A 35 9.72 -7.13 1.08
C GLN A 35 9.50 -5.60 0.99
N ILE A 36 9.67 -4.86 2.10
CA ILE A 36 9.64 -3.38 2.09
C ILE A 36 10.84 -2.82 1.35
N GLU A 37 12.03 -3.40 1.55
CA GLU A 37 13.25 -3.00 0.85
C GLU A 37 13.20 -3.33 -0.65
N ASP A 38 12.72 -4.51 -1.02
CA ASP A 38 12.59 -4.96 -2.41
C ASP A 38 11.55 -4.11 -3.16
N TYR A 39 10.45 -3.76 -2.50
CA TYR A 39 9.49 -2.81 -3.06
C TYR A 39 10.10 -1.41 -3.24
N GLY A 40 11.02 -1.02 -2.36
CA GLY A 40 11.77 0.24 -2.45
C GLY A 40 12.76 0.30 -3.62
N LYS A 41 13.12 -0.84 -4.23
CA LYS A 41 14.10 -1.00 -5.31
C LYS A 41 13.49 -1.07 -6.72
N GLU A 42 12.18 -0.85 -6.87
CA GLU A 42 11.44 -0.83 -8.16
C GLU A 42 11.38 -2.16 -8.96
N GLU A 43 12.05 -3.23 -8.53
CA GLU A 43 12.00 -4.57 -9.18
C GLU A 43 10.74 -5.40 -8.84
N SER A 44 9.61 -4.74 -8.53
CA SER A 44 8.44 -5.46 -7.99
C SER A 44 7.64 -6.20 -9.08
N VAL A 45 7.37 -7.48 -8.83
CA VAL A 45 6.46 -8.36 -9.61
C VAL A 45 4.96 -8.08 -9.36
N ASP A 46 4.61 -6.93 -8.75
CA ASP A 46 3.23 -6.60 -8.38
C ASP A 46 2.40 -6.24 -9.63
N LEU A 47 1.63 -7.22 -10.12
CA LEU A 47 0.72 -7.04 -11.26
C LEU A 47 -0.24 -5.87 -11.07
N PHE A 48 -0.77 -5.65 -9.86
CA PHE A 48 -1.68 -4.53 -9.61
C PHE A 48 -0.95 -3.19 -9.74
N LEU A 49 0.27 -3.08 -9.22
CA LEU A 49 1.07 -1.87 -9.37
C LEU A 49 1.41 -1.61 -10.84
N ASN A 50 1.89 -2.63 -11.55
CA ASN A 50 2.29 -2.52 -12.95
C ASN A 50 1.12 -2.09 -13.82
N LEU A 51 -0.05 -2.73 -13.64
CA LEU A 51 -1.27 -2.33 -14.33
C LEU A 51 -1.77 -0.96 -13.90
N SER A 52 -1.55 -0.52 -12.66
CA SER A 52 -1.96 0.82 -12.23
C SER A 52 -1.05 1.94 -12.78
N LYS A 53 0.25 1.66 -12.93
CA LYS A 53 1.25 2.58 -13.49
C LYS A 53 1.15 2.73 -15.01
N ARG A 54 0.77 1.66 -15.72
CA ARG A 54 0.64 1.68 -17.18
C ARG A 54 -0.41 2.69 -17.63
N ALA A 55 -0.14 3.38 -18.73
CA ALA A 55 -1.07 4.34 -19.31
C ALA A 55 -2.38 3.64 -19.66
N ALA A 56 -3.52 4.25 -19.34
CA ALA A 56 -4.81 3.58 -19.48
C ALA A 56 -5.14 3.25 -20.95
N GLY A 57 -4.60 4.05 -21.88
CA GLY A 57 -4.76 3.85 -23.32
C GLY A 57 -3.92 2.70 -23.89
N ASP A 58 -2.89 2.28 -23.16
CA ASP A 58 -1.94 1.24 -23.61
C ASP A 58 -2.28 -0.15 -23.07
N LEU A 59 -3.36 -0.27 -22.29
CA LEU A 59 -3.81 -1.55 -21.73
C LEU A 59 -4.46 -2.42 -22.81
N SER A 60 -4.11 -3.70 -22.83
CA SER A 60 -4.83 -4.69 -23.65
C SER A 60 -6.27 -4.87 -23.16
N ALA A 61 -7.11 -5.53 -23.97
CA ALA A 61 -8.48 -5.83 -23.57
C ALA A 61 -8.52 -6.66 -22.28
N GLU A 62 -7.65 -7.67 -22.16
CA GLU A 62 -7.53 -8.53 -20.98
C GLU A 62 -7.06 -7.76 -19.74
N GLU A 63 -6.12 -6.84 -19.91
CA GLU A 63 -5.63 -5.98 -18.82
C GLU A 63 -6.70 -5.00 -18.35
N ARG A 64 -7.49 -4.44 -19.28
CA ARG A 64 -8.64 -3.58 -18.95
C ARG A 64 -9.71 -4.36 -18.17
N ASP A 65 -10.01 -5.58 -18.61
CA ASP A 65 -10.95 -6.46 -17.89
C ASP A 65 -10.44 -6.81 -16.49
N PHE A 66 -9.13 -7.03 -16.34
CA PHE A 66 -8.51 -7.24 -15.03
C PHE A 66 -8.73 -6.02 -14.12
N VAL A 67 -8.42 -4.82 -14.62
CA VAL A 67 -8.60 -3.57 -13.88
C VAL A 67 -10.06 -3.39 -13.47
N LEU A 68 -11.01 -3.57 -14.40
CA LEU A 68 -12.43 -3.46 -14.11
C LEU A 68 -12.93 -4.53 -13.14
N ARG A 69 -12.40 -5.75 -13.20
CA ARG A 69 -12.83 -6.83 -12.31
C ARG A 69 -12.33 -6.63 -10.88
N TRP A 70 -11.11 -6.14 -10.71
CA TRP A 70 -10.44 -6.16 -9.40
C TRP A 70 -10.28 -4.78 -8.75
N MET A 71 -10.12 -3.72 -9.54
CA MET A 71 -9.96 -2.35 -9.04
C MET A 71 -11.30 -1.61 -8.91
N ARG A 72 -12.38 -2.14 -9.51
CA ARG A 72 -13.75 -1.69 -9.24
C ARG A 72 -14.27 -2.37 -7.98
N GLU A 73 -13.86 -1.84 -6.83
CA GLU A 73 -14.25 -2.38 -5.53
C GLU A 73 -15.75 -2.21 -5.26
N SER A 74 -16.27 -2.96 -4.27
CA SER A 74 -17.69 -2.90 -3.92
C SER A 74 -18.13 -1.47 -3.55
N PRO A 75 -19.25 -0.97 -4.11
CA PRO A 75 -19.86 0.31 -3.72
C PRO A 75 -20.19 0.42 -2.21
N ARG A 76 -20.28 -0.73 -1.52
CA ARG A 76 -20.55 -0.79 -0.07
C ARG A 76 -19.29 -0.55 0.77
N ALA A 77 -18.10 -0.57 0.18
CA ALA A 77 -16.88 -0.33 0.92
C ALA A 77 -16.79 1.15 1.32
N LEU A 78 -16.55 1.44 2.60
CA LEU A 78 -16.45 2.81 3.12
C LEU A 78 -15.44 3.67 2.34
N ARG A 79 -14.30 3.09 1.95
CA ARG A 79 -13.28 3.77 1.15
C ARG A 79 -13.77 4.19 -0.25
N VAL A 80 -14.66 3.41 -0.86
CA VAL A 80 -15.28 3.74 -2.16
C VAL A 80 -16.28 4.88 -1.98
N GLN A 81 -17.05 4.85 -0.88
CA GLN A 81 -18.05 5.89 -0.57
C GLN A 81 -17.45 7.26 -0.22
N GLN A 82 -16.15 7.32 0.05
CA GLN A 82 -15.45 8.58 0.35
C GLN A 82 -15.14 9.42 -0.89
N SER A 83 -15.42 8.91 -2.10
CA SER A 83 -15.27 9.63 -3.37
C SER A 83 -16.54 9.48 -4.22
N PRO A 84 -17.14 10.60 -4.67
CA PRO A 84 -18.25 10.55 -5.63
C PRO A 84 -17.87 9.82 -6.91
N ARG A 85 -16.70 10.12 -7.50
CA ARG A 85 -16.25 9.49 -8.75
C ARG A 85 -15.96 8.01 -8.58
N TYR A 86 -15.28 7.61 -7.50
CA TYR A 86 -14.98 6.20 -7.31
C TYR A 86 -16.26 5.40 -7.07
N LEU A 87 -17.21 5.94 -6.30
CA LEU A 87 -18.53 5.33 -6.10
C LEU A 87 -19.32 5.23 -7.41
N GLU A 88 -19.29 6.27 -8.25
CA GLU A 88 -19.91 6.26 -9.57
C GLU A 88 -19.38 5.09 -10.41
N LEU A 89 -18.06 4.98 -10.55
CA LEU A 89 -17.40 3.92 -11.32
C LEU A 89 -17.66 2.53 -10.72
N ALA A 90 -17.65 2.43 -9.39
CA ALA A 90 -17.94 1.19 -8.66
C ALA A 90 -19.37 0.69 -8.86
N SER A 91 -20.32 1.62 -9.02
CA SER A 91 -21.74 1.31 -9.11
C SER A 91 -22.21 1.01 -10.53
N ARG A 92 -21.39 1.28 -11.55
CA ARG A 92 -21.68 0.93 -12.94
C ARG A 92 -21.64 -0.59 -13.13
N SER A 93 -22.44 -1.09 -14.06
CA SER A 93 -22.44 -2.52 -14.43
C SER A 93 -21.05 -2.95 -14.91
N PRO A 94 -20.60 -4.20 -14.65
CA PRO A 94 -19.40 -4.74 -15.25
C PRO A 94 -19.42 -4.70 -16.78
N ASP A 95 -20.60 -4.87 -17.39
CA ASP A 95 -20.79 -4.91 -18.84
C ASP A 95 -21.01 -3.51 -19.46
N ALA A 96 -20.97 -2.45 -18.66
CA ALA A 96 -21.08 -1.09 -19.17
C ALA A 96 -19.85 -0.72 -20.04
N GLN A 97 -20.01 0.26 -20.92
CA GLN A 97 -18.87 0.82 -21.63
C GLN A 97 -18.05 1.71 -20.69
N TYR A 98 -16.76 1.42 -20.57
CA TYR A 98 -15.79 2.24 -19.84
C TYR A 98 -14.83 2.89 -20.83
N THR A 99 -14.67 4.20 -20.71
CA THR A 99 -13.70 4.97 -21.49
C THR A 99 -12.29 4.78 -20.92
N THR A 100 -11.27 5.17 -21.69
CA THR A 100 -9.89 5.25 -21.20
C THR A 100 -9.77 6.16 -19.97
N ALA A 101 -10.54 7.25 -19.93
CA ALA A 101 -10.59 8.14 -18.77
C ALA A 101 -11.19 7.45 -17.53
N ASP A 102 -12.26 6.67 -17.69
CA ASP A 102 -12.85 5.89 -16.59
C ASP A 102 -11.85 4.89 -16.00
N ILE A 103 -11.10 4.18 -16.86
CA ILE A 103 -10.07 3.23 -16.43
C ILE A 103 -8.95 3.94 -15.67
N ARG A 104 -8.50 5.09 -16.17
CA ARG A 104 -7.47 5.90 -15.52
C ARG A 104 -7.92 6.39 -14.15
N ASP A 105 -9.14 6.90 -14.04
CA ASP A 105 -9.70 7.31 -12.77
C ASP A 105 -9.79 6.14 -11.79
N LEU A 106 -10.15 4.94 -12.27
CA LEU A 106 -10.19 3.72 -11.46
C LEU A 106 -8.80 3.31 -10.96
N GLN A 107 -7.77 3.38 -11.82
CA GLN A 107 -6.38 3.09 -11.43
C GLN A 107 -5.90 4.03 -10.32
N VAL A 108 -6.20 5.34 -10.43
CA VAL A 108 -5.84 6.31 -9.39
C VAL A 108 -6.62 6.05 -8.11
N TRP A 109 -7.95 5.94 -8.18
CA TRP A 109 -8.79 5.79 -6.99
C TRP A 109 -8.57 4.50 -6.24
N PHE A 110 -8.39 3.39 -6.95
CA PHE A 110 -8.04 2.12 -6.32
C PHE A 110 -6.76 2.24 -5.49
N ASN A 111 -5.78 3.02 -5.93
CA ASN A 111 -4.54 3.20 -5.16
C ASN A 111 -4.70 4.23 -4.04
N LEU A 112 -5.38 5.35 -4.33
CA LEU A 112 -5.56 6.45 -3.38
C LEU A 112 -6.48 6.08 -2.21
N ALA A 113 -7.55 5.31 -2.46
CA ALA A 113 -8.51 4.88 -1.44
C ALA A 113 -7.91 3.90 -0.41
N TRP A 114 -6.74 3.34 -0.70
CA TRP A 114 -5.99 2.48 0.22
C TRP A 114 -4.91 3.23 1.00
N CYS A 115 -4.64 4.49 0.67
CA CYS A 115 -3.82 5.37 1.50
C CYS A 115 -4.57 5.71 2.80
N ASP A 116 -3.86 5.84 3.91
CA ASP A 116 -4.45 6.26 5.17
C ASP A 116 -5.05 7.67 5.08
N PRO A 117 -6.30 7.93 5.54
CA PRO A 117 -6.93 9.23 5.42
C PRO A 117 -6.16 10.38 6.06
N VAL A 118 -5.53 10.15 7.22
CA VAL A 118 -4.73 11.17 7.91
C VAL A 118 -3.48 11.48 7.10
N TRP A 119 -2.85 10.47 6.49
CA TRP A 119 -1.76 10.73 5.54
C TRP A 119 -2.25 11.52 4.33
N VAL A 120 -3.35 11.12 3.68
CA VAL A 120 -3.86 11.82 2.49
C VAL A 120 -4.18 13.29 2.79
N GLU A 121 -4.69 13.60 3.98
CA GLU A 121 -5.00 14.97 4.40
C GLU A 121 -3.73 15.81 4.68
N ASN A 122 -2.65 15.18 5.17
CA ASN A 122 -1.41 15.87 5.50
C ASN A 122 -0.40 15.96 4.34
N ASP A 123 -0.50 15.08 3.33
CA ASP A 123 0.31 15.18 2.11
C ASP A 123 -0.43 16.02 1.07
N ARG A 124 0.06 17.24 0.82
CA ARG A 124 -0.56 18.19 -0.10
C ARG A 124 -0.82 17.59 -1.49
N ARG A 125 0.09 16.76 -1.99
CA ARG A 125 -0.04 16.13 -3.31
C ARG A 125 -1.25 15.20 -3.35
N LEU A 126 -1.38 14.35 -2.33
CA LEU A 126 -2.50 13.40 -2.23
C LEU A 126 -3.82 14.10 -1.92
N ALA A 127 -3.80 15.17 -1.12
CA ALA A 127 -4.96 15.99 -0.85
C ALA A 127 -5.49 16.65 -2.12
N GLU A 128 -4.59 17.17 -2.97
CA GLU A 128 -4.94 17.76 -4.26
C GLU A 128 -5.53 16.71 -5.23
N LEU A 129 -4.97 15.50 -5.28
CA LEU A 129 -5.54 14.39 -6.05
C LEU A 129 -6.94 13.99 -5.55
N LYS A 130 -7.11 13.87 -4.23
CA LYS A 130 -8.41 13.57 -3.61
C LYS A 130 -9.45 14.64 -3.93
N ARG A 131 -9.04 15.93 -3.90
CA ARG A 131 -9.92 17.07 -4.24
C ARG A 131 -10.26 17.10 -5.73
N LYS A 132 -9.33 16.72 -6.60
CA LYS A 132 -9.55 16.65 -8.04
C LYS A 132 -10.65 15.64 -8.39
N ASP A 133 -10.68 14.51 -7.69
CA ASP A 133 -11.71 13.44 -7.73
C ASP A 133 -11.93 12.74 -9.06
N ARG A 134 -11.75 13.40 -10.20
CA ARG A 134 -12.03 12.87 -11.53
C ARG A 134 -11.11 13.48 -12.57
N ASP A 135 -11.18 12.94 -13.79
CA ASP A 135 -10.45 13.47 -14.94
C ASP A 135 -8.94 13.53 -14.67
N PHE A 136 -8.42 12.48 -14.02
CA PHE A 136 -6.99 12.35 -13.77
C PHE A 136 -6.23 12.25 -15.09
N ASN A 137 -4.98 12.69 -15.10
CA ASN A 137 -4.05 12.47 -16.21
C ASN A 137 -3.02 11.38 -15.83
N GLU A 138 -2.10 11.06 -16.74
CA GLU A 138 -1.08 10.03 -16.46
C GLU A 138 -0.01 10.53 -15.48
N GLU A 139 0.23 11.85 -15.40
CA GLU A 139 1.17 12.46 -14.46
C GLU A 139 0.67 12.36 -13.01
N ASP A 140 -0.64 12.44 -12.80
CA ASP A 140 -1.29 12.27 -11.49
C ASP A 140 -0.99 10.89 -10.86
N LYS A 141 -0.86 9.85 -11.70
CA LYS A 141 -0.43 8.53 -11.23
C LYS A 141 0.99 8.59 -10.69
N GLY A 142 1.89 9.29 -11.38
CA GLY A 142 3.27 9.48 -10.97
C GLY A 142 3.35 10.09 -9.57
N ILE A 143 2.62 11.18 -9.35
CA ILE A 143 2.52 11.87 -8.05
C ILE A 143 2.07 10.90 -6.93
N LEU A 144 1.03 10.10 -7.19
CA LEU A 144 0.52 9.13 -6.22
C LEU A 144 1.56 8.05 -5.89
N PHE A 145 2.19 7.47 -6.91
CA PHE A 145 3.14 6.37 -6.70
C PHE A 145 4.46 6.83 -6.09
N GLU A 146 4.91 8.05 -6.38
CA GLU A 146 6.05 8.66 -5.72
C GLU A 146 5.79 8.83 -4.22
N ALA A 147 4.63 9.40 -3.85
CA ALA A 147 4.23 9.52 -2.45
C ALA A 147 4.13 8.15 -1.74
N GLN A 148 3.59 7.13 -2.41
CA GLN A 148 3.56 5.76 -1.88
C GLN A 148 4.95 5.17 -1.68
N LEU A 149 5.87 5.37 -2.61
CA LEU A 149 7.24 4.88 -2.51
C LEU A 149 7.99 5.57 -1.37
N GLU A 150 7.88 6.90 -1.24
CA GLU A 150 8.43 7.67 -0.12
C GLU A 150 7.88 7.15 1.23
N ARG A 151 6.57 6.94 1.32
CA ARG A 151 5.93 6.40 2.52
C ARG A 151 6.50 5.04 2.88
N ILE A 152 6.64 4.14 1.92
CA ILE A 152 7.20 2.79 2.15
C ILE A 152 8.66 2.88 2.61
N ARG A 153 9.47 3.73 1.95
CA ARG A 153 10.88 3.96 2.34
C ARG A 153 11.02 4.54 3.75
N SER A 154 10.02 5.28 4.23
CA SER A 154 10.03 5.86 5.58
C SER A 154 9.65 4.91 6.71
N VAL A 155 9.13 3.71 6.42
CA VAL A 155 8.69 2.73 7.45
C VAL A 155 9.85 2.33 8.37
N ILE A 156 10.94 1.81 7.80
CA ILE A 156 12.10 1.32 8.58
C ILE A 156 12.77 2.48 9.36
N PRO A 157 13.05 3.65 8.75
CA PRO A 157 13.54 4.81 9.48
C PRO A 157 12.65 5.21 10.66
N LYS A 158 11.32 5.14 10.52
CA LYS A 158 10.41 5.52 11.61
C LYS A 158 10.51 4.58 12.82
N TYR A 159 10.59 3.28 12.58
CA TYR A 159 10.82 2.32 13.67
C TYR A 159 12.17 2.54 14.35
N ARG A 160 13.23 2.84 13.57
CA ARG A 160 14.56 3.15 14.10
C ARG A 160 14.54 4.39 14.99
N GLU A 161 13.93 5.48 14.53
CA GLU A 161 13.78 6.74 15.29
C GLU A 161 13.13 6.50 16.67
N LEU A 162 12.06 5.70 16.73
CA LEU A 162 11.38 5.38 17.97
C LEU A 162 12.22 4.53 18.93
N ALA A 163 13.03 3.63 18.39
CA ALA A 163 13.95 2.83 19.17
C ALA A 163 15.09 3.68 19.73
N ASP A 164 15.68 4.55 18.92
CA ASP A 164 16.77 5.43 19.30
C ASP A 164 16.36 6.40 20.43
N ARG A 165 15.11 6.88 20.43
CA ARG A 165 14.55 7.72 21.50
C ARG A 165 13.98 6.93 22.70
N GLY A 166 14.15 5.61 22.72
CA GLY A 166 13.75 4.73 23.84
C GLY A 166 12.24 4.53 24.00
N GLN A 167 11.46 4.84 22.96
CA GLN A 167 10.01 4.75 22.98
C GLN A 167 9.48 3.44 22.37
N ALA A 168 10.29 2.79 21.52
CA ALA A 168 10.01 1.48 20.97
C ALA A 168 11.09 0.47 21.35
N GLU A 169 10.70 -0.70 21.83
CA GLU A 169 11.56 -1.88 21.85
C GLU A 169 11.29 -2.71 20.60
N LEU A 170 12.33 -3.05 19.84
CA LEU A 170 12.20 -3.83 18.61
C LEU A 170 12.64 -5.27 18.85
N THR A 171 11.73 -6.21 18.64
CA THR A 171 12.01 -7.64 18.65
C THR A 171 11.87 -8.20 17.23
N PHE A 172 12.57 -9.30 16.95
CA PHE A 172 12.56 -9.93 15.63
C PHE A 172 12.13 -11.38 15.75
N SER A 173 11.17 -11.79 14.92
CA SER A 173 10.79 -13.19 14.78
C SER A 173 11.66 -13.91 13.75
N PRO A 174 11.76 -15.25 13.81
CA PRO A 174 12.45 -16.03 12.77
C PRO A 174 11.91 -15.71 11.37
N TYR A 175 12.80 -15.72 10.38
CA TYR A 175 12.62 -15.15 9.04
C TYR A 175 11.28 -15.48 8.34
N TYR A 176 10.72 -16.68 8.55
CA TYR A 176 9.52 -17.17 7.87
C TYR A 176 8.25 -17.27 8.73
N HIS A 177 8.24 -16.80 9.99
CA HIS A 177 7.16 -17.13 10.93
C HIS A 177 6.72 -18.61 10.78
N PRO A 178 7.65 -19.59 10.80
CA PRO A 178 7.25 -20.98 10.72
C PRO A 178 6.27 -21.22 11.88
N ILE A 179 5.19 -21.95 11.61
CA ILE A 179 4.34 -22.51 12.66
C ILE A 179 5.25 -23.46 13.45
N LEU A 180 5.94 -22.92 14.45
CA LEU A 180 7.01 -23.59 15.18
C LEU A 180 6.59 -24.92 15.83
N PRO A 181 5.31 -25.16 16.22
CA PRO A 181 4.91 -26.47 16.72
C PRO A 181 4.91 -27.61 15.68
N LEU A 182 5.20 -27.36 14.39
CA LEU A 182 5.18 -28.40 13.34
C LEU A 182 6.56 -28.74 12.76
N ILE A 183 7.65 -28.22 13.31
CA ILE A 183 9.01 -28.66 12.95
C ILE A 183 9.57 -29.50 14.11
N CYS A 184 9.08 -30.73 14.23
CA CYS A 184 9.83 -31.79 14.89
C CYS A 184 10.88 -32.31 13.91
N HIS A 185 12.05 -31.66 13.83
CA HIS A 185 13.29 -32.34 13.45
C HIS A 185 14.48 -31.67 14.15
N VAL A 186 15.21 -32.47 14.92
CA VAL A 186 16.24 -32.07 15.90
C VAL A 186 17.62 -31.83 15.25
N ASP A 187 17.74 -31.87 13.92
CA ASP A 187 19.05 -31.95 13.25
C ASP A 187 19.57 -30.65 12.60
N SER A 188 18.86 -29.53 12.66
CA SER A 188 19.34 -28.27 12.01
C SER A 188 20.40 -27.48 12.81
N ALA A 189 20.91 -28.01 13.92
CA ALA A 189 21.97 -27.36 14.71
C ALA A 189 23.40 -27.53 14.14
N ARG A 190 23.59 -28.07 12.93
CA ARG A 190 24.94 -28.45 12.44
C ARG A 190 25.44 -27.82 11.15
N SER A 191 24.75 -26.82 10.59
CA SER A 191 25.22 -26.15 9.38
C SER A 191 25.20 -24.63 9.53
N ALA A 192 25.89 -24.16 10.56
CA ALA A 192 26.37 -22.80 10.70
C ALA A 192 27.80 -22.85 11.25
N ASN A 193 28.78 -22.94 10.34
CA ASN A 193 30.15 -22.46 10.50
C ASN A 193 30.60 -21.95 9.13
#